data_AF-A0A7S2UNZ6-F1
#
_entry.id   AF-A0A7S2UNZ6-F1
#
_cell.length_a   1.000
_cell.length_b   1.000
_cell.length_c   1.000
_cell.angle_alpha   90.00
_cell.angle_beta   90.00
_cell.angle_gamma   90.00
#
_symmetry.space_group_name_H-M   'P 1'
#
loop_
_entity.id
_entity.type
_entity.pdbx_description
1 polymer ?
#
loop_
_entity_poly.entity_id
_entity_poly.type
_entity_poly.pdbx_seq_one_letter_code
_entity_poly.pdbx_strand_id
1 'polypeptide(L)'
;NNHNTNKIDSHQSLFVGVAWRGVAWRILSLQYQRISMDAMEIVRNGDGTIHEGDVIDVPHLDKAGLKPTALYIRASTICLWQALSSSSCVVQGPPGVGKSTAVWSWLIARLKVMELNSRVLWCHFRPYGASTYVVISVQGEELTFVTSKPSNLDKFGKFAICIMDGVRQSNHEKINGLCDDLDYDQMVWVSSQQIVIAAEILDELGWVEFPCSSWTPKEVDSYATSMSAEVKAATVADFKEAMTGRIDDRDYLFEEVVGNKSWFFGGSARYMFGLTMAQALQDMESHVSKINDVEQVFRGLTGSRGLLSVNHIISHFPGTENEFGLISPYIIELLSAKVGFAAIKMFYRSSWVQGNPSVHRFVFEWDLFTQVKQHGQLRLSSTEEGPRDTTWTVEEDITLKSFLTGTSTAAHIMVCPEKWNHPEYDGLYIHTNQQGEREMVAWNASEAVKHTGSVTKLRLLLQDLGNRLPADNPIVFDKVRFVFIVPTENIGVFQLPNDSAKLMARNQLMSWHFSGFEILGGKRTREDN
;
A
#
# COMPACT_ATOMS: atom_id res chain seq x y z
N ASN A 1 -15.29 30.18 55.77
CA ASN A 1 -14.19 29.56 56.53
C ASN A 1 -14.15 28.06 56.28
N ASN A 2 -13.21 27.67 55.41
CA ASN A 2 -12.43 26.42 55.34
C ASN A 2 -13.06 25.02 55.23
N HIS A 3 -12.45 24.30 54.24
CA HIS A 3 -12.28 22.85 54.02
C HIS A 3 -13.40 22.16 53.21
N ASN A 4 -13.25 21.75 51.94
CA ASN A 4 -12.23 20.97 51.18
C ASN A 4 -12.40 19.44 51.30
N THR A 5 -12.16 18.72 50.19
CA THR A 5 -12.30 17.26 49.89
C THR A 5 -13.67 16.82 49.31
N ASN A 6 -13.83 16.11 48.17
CA ASN A 6 -12.92 15.37 47.29
C ASN A 6 -13.42 15.38 45.82
N LYS A 7 -12.52 15.71 44.89
CA LYS A 7 -12.55 15.26 43.49
C LYS A 7 -12.02 13.83 43.47
N ILE A 8 -12.80 12.87 42.99
CA ILE A 8 -12.33 11.51 42.67
C ILE A 8 -12.46 11.31 41.15
N ASP A 9 -11.29 11.34 40.52
CA ASP A 9 -10.82 10.70 39.29
C ASP A 9 -11.82 10.19 38.23
N SER A 10 -11.94 10.96 37.15
CA SER A 10 -12.39 10.53 35.82
C SER A 10 -11.35 9.71 35.04
N HIS A 11 -10.22 9.35 35.66
CA HIS A 11 -9.17 8.51 35.05
C HIS A 11 -9.28 7.02 35.42
N GLN A 12 -10.07 6.66 36.45
CA GLN A 12 -10.26 5.24 36.82
C GLN A 12 -11.36 4.54 35.99
N SER A 13 -12.37 5.26 35.47
CA SER A 13 -13.41 4.64 34.64
C SER A 13 -12.89 4.22 33.25
N LEU A 14 -11.90 4.92 32.69
CA LEU A 14 -11.26 4.52 31.43
C LEU A 14 -10.35 3.29 31.60
N PHE A 15 -9.65 3.17 32.74
CA PHE A 15 -8.79 2.00 33.00
C PHE A 15 -9.59 0.72 33.26
N VAL A 16 -10.77 0.82 33.89
CA VAL A 16 -11.66 -0.33 34.09
C VAL A 16 -12.27 -0.79 32.76
N GLY A 17 -12.63 0.11 31.84
CA GLY A 17 -13.12 -0.25 30.50
C GLY A 17 -12.09 -0.97 29.62
N VAL A 18 -10.82 -0.53 29.66
CA VAL A 18 -9.72 -1.15 28.88
C VAL A 18 -9.30 -2.50 29.49
N ALA A 19 -9.29 -2.62 30.82
CA ALA A 19 -9.00 -3.88 31.50
C ALA A 19 -10.11 -4.93 31.27
N TRP A 20 -11.38 -4.52 31.22
CA TRP A 20 -12.48 -5.44 30.91
C TRP A 20 -12.47 -5.92 29.45
N ARG A 21 -12.06 -5.10 28.48
CA ARG A 21 -11.87 -5.53 27.09
C ARG A 21 -10.70 -6.52 26.94
N GLY A 22 -9.59 -6.29 27.64
CA GLY A 22 -8.43 -7.20 27.65
C GLY A 22 -8.69 -8.53 28.38
N VAL A 23 -9.49 -8.52 29.46
CA VAL A 23 -9.91 -9.72 30.19
C VAL A 23 -11.00 -10.49 29.42
N ALA A 24 -11.93 -9.80 28.74
CA ALA A 24 -12.87 -10.42 27.81
C ALA A 24 -12.14 -11.11 26.66
N TRP A 25 -11.06 -10.51 26.13
CA TRP A 25 -10.22 -11.12 25.10
C TRP A 25 -9.50 -12.40 25.60
N ARG A 26 -9.05 -12.43 26.86
CA ARG A 26 -8.42 -13.61 27.49
C ARG A 26 -9.40 -14.71 27.93
N ILE A 27 -10.62 -14.34 28.31
CA ILE A 27 -11.67 -15.32 28.64
C ILE A 27 -12.27 -15.90 27.36
N LEU A 28 -12.44 -15.07 26.32
CA LEU A 28 -12.72 -15.53 24.96
C LEU A 28 -11.61 -16.45 24.46
N SER A 29 -10.32 -16.15 24.68
CA SER A 29 -9.21 -17.02 24.22
C SER A 29 -9.20 -18.43 24.85
N LEU A 30 -9.77 -18.61 26.05
CA LEU A 30 -9.81 -19.91 26.74
C LEU A 30 -11.07 -20.72 26.40
N GLN A 31 -12.22 -20.09 26.13
CA GLN A 31 -13.37 -20.77 25.50
C GLN A 31 -13.15 -21.03 24.00
N TYR A 32 -12.35 -20.20 23.32
CA TYR A 32 -11.95 -20.34 21.91
C TYR A 32 -11.15 -21.62 21.62
N GLN A 33 -10.35 -22.11 22.57
CA GLN A 33 -9.53 -23.32 22.35
C GLN A 33 -10.38 -24.59 22.12
N ARG A 34 -11.65 -24.61 22.54
CA ARG A 34 -12.55 -25.75 22.35
C ARG A 34 -13.36 -25.68 21.04
N ILE A 35 -13.66 -24.48 20.56
CA ILE A 35 -14.31 -24.23 19.25
C ILE A 35 -13.27 -24.28 18.10
N SER A 36 -11.99 -24.06 18.43
CA SER A 36 -10.84 -24.16 17.53
C SER A 36 -10.66 -25.53 16.86
N MET A 37 -11.20 -26.62 17.44
CA MET A 37 -11.05 -27.95 16.84
C MET A 37 -12.01 -28.18 15.67
N ASP A 38 -13.28 -27.78 15.77
CA ASP A 38 -14.27 -28.05 14.73
C ASP A 38 -14.13 -27.11 13.52
N ALA A 39 -13.65 -25.88 13.72
CA ALA A 39 -13.42 -24.93 12.62
C ALA A 39 -12.12 -25.20 11.83
N MET A 40 -11.11 -25.81 12.45
CA MET A 40 -9.86 -26.19 11.79
C MET A 40 -9.91 -27.56 11.10
N GLU A 41 -10.89 -28.40 11.44
CA GLU A 41 -11.08 -29.70 10.78
C GLU A 41 -11.59 -29.57 9.33
N ILE A 42 -12.07 -28.37 8.98
CA ILE A 42 -12.91 -28.09 7.82
C ILE A 42 -12.09 -28.00 6.50
N VAL A 43 -10.82 -27.60 6.53
CA VAL A 43 -10.00 -27.48 5.30
C VAL A 43 -8.71 -28.28 5.50
N ARG A 44 -8.54 -29.41 4.81
CA ARG A 44 -7.39 -30.33 4.95
C ARG A 44 -6.57 -30.41 3.66
N ASN A 45 -5.26 -30.23 3.75
CA ASN A 45 -4.27 -30.69 2.77
C ASN A 45 -3.41 -31.77 3.44
N GLY A 46 -3.08 -32.86 2.73
CA GLY A 46 -1.99 -33.82 3.01
C GLY A 46 -1.86 -34.47 4.40
N ASP A 47 -1.64 -33.66 5.44
CA ASP A 47 -1.48 -34.01 6.86
C ASP A 47 -2.65 -33.56 7.76
N GLY A 48 -3.57 -32.73 7.24
CA GLY A 48 -4.89 -32.50 7.82
C GLY A 48 -5.07 -31.22 8.66
N THR A 49 -4.08 -30.33 8.74
CA THR A 49 -4.21 -29.04 9.44
C THR A 49 -3.73 -27.88 8.58
N ILE A 50 -4.56 -26.83 8.45
CA ILE A 50 -4.15 -25.58 7.80
C ILE A 50 -3.44 -24.67 8.79
N HIS A 51 -2.30 -24.14 8.35
CA HIS A 51 -1.46 -23.22 9.09
C HIS A 51 -1.32 -21.88 8.38
N GLU A 52 -1.01 -20.83 9.17
CA GLU A 52 -0.58 -19.56 8.61
C GLU A 52 0.68 -19.78 7.76
N GLY A 53 0.69 -19.20 6.55
CA GLY A 53 1.76 -19.37 5.58
C GLY A 53 1.46 -20.38 4.47
N ASP A 54 0.44 -21.23 4.64
CA ASP A 54 0.06 -22.20 3.64
C ASP A 54 -0.49 -21.54 2.38
N VAL A 55 -0.28 -22.18 1.23
CA VAL A 55 -0.98 -21.86 -0.02
C VAL A 55 -1.83 -23.04 -0.39
N ILE A 56 -3.13 -22.81 -0.50
CA ILE A 56 -4.10 -23.85 -0.84
C ILE A 56 -4.80 -23.56 -2.16
N ASP A 57 -5.09 -24.61 -2.91
CA ASP A 57 -5.98 -24.51 -4.06
C ASP A 57 -7.42 -24.27 -3.58
N VAL A 58 -8.14 -23.41 -4.30
CA VAL A 58 -9.53 -23.07 -3.97
C VAL A 58 -10.44 -23.68 -5.03
N PRO A 59 -11.03 -24.87 -4.78
CA PRO A 59 -11.79 -25.59 -5.79
C PRO A 59 -13.09 -24.88 -6.16
N HIS A 60 -13.52 -25.08 -7.40
CA HIS A 60 -14.80 -24.59 -7.95
C HIS A 60 -14.99 -23.07 -7.90
N LEU A 61 -13.92 -22.30 -7.70
CA LEU A 61 -13.99 -20.85 -7.61
C LEU A 61 -14.57 -20.19 -8.89
N ASP A 62 -14.42 -20.86 -10.04
CA ASP A 62 -15.07 -20.48 -11.31
C ASP A 62 -16.60 -20.46 -11.21
N LYS A 63 -17.19 -21.37 -10.44
CA LYS A 63 -18.65 -21.45 -10.22
C LYS A 63 -19.16 -20.22 -9.48
N ALA A 64 -18.37 -19.67 -8.56
CA ALA A 64 -18.67 -18.42 -7.86
C ALA A 64 -18.74 -17.19 -8.80
N GLY A 65 -18.33 -17.34 -10.05
CA GLY A 65 -18.08 -16.22 -10.96
C GLY A 65 -16.76 -15.49 -10.68
N LEU A 66 -15.85 -16.12 -9.94
CA LEU A 66 -14.53 -15.60 -9.60
C LEU A 66 -13.45 -16.26 -10.47
N LYS A 67 -12.27 -15.63 -10.57
CA LYS A 67 -11.13 -16.20 -11.31
C LYS A 67 -10.48 -17.29 -10.46
N PRO A 68 -10.22 -18.50 -11.00
CA PRO A 68 -9.45 -19.52 -10.30
C PRO A 68 -8.12 -18.98 -9.79
N THR A 69 -7.84 -19.15 -8.50
CA THR A 69 -6.63 -18.68 -7.85
C THR A 69 -6.40 -19.46 -6.56
N ALA A 70 -5.13 -19.59 -6.17
CA ALA A 70 -4.78 -20.14 -4.88
C ALA A 70 -5.02 -19.11 -3.76
N LEU A 71 -5.22 -19.59 -2.54
CA LEU A 71 -5.37 -18.76 -1.35
C LEU A 71 -4.15 -18.92 -0.45
N TYR A 72 -3.48 -17.82 -0.16
CA TYR A 72 -2.49 -17.74 0.90
C TYR A 72 -3.19 -17.58 2.26
N ILE A 73 -2.89 -18.46 3.20
CA ILE A 73 -3.49 -18.50 4.52
C ILE A 73 -2.76 -17.52 5.44
N ARG A 74 -3.45 -16.46 5.81
CA ARG A 74 -2.98 -15.42 6.73
C ARG A 74 -3.56 -15.69 8.11
N ALA A 75 -2.95 -15.13 9.16
CA ALA A 75 -3.56 -15.13 10.49
C ALA A 75 -5.00 -14.58 10.46
N SER A 76 -5.22 -13.49 9.69
CA SER A 76 -6.55 -12.89 9.51
C SER A 76 -7.52 -13.78 8.73
N THR A 77 -7.04 -14.65 7.83
CA THR A 77 -7.86 -15.64 7.15
C THR A 77 -8.43 -16.66 8.13
N ILE A 78 -7.59 -17.14 9.06
CA ILE A 78 -8.00 -18.10 10.10
C ILE A 78 -9.04 -17.45 11.03
N CYS A 79 -8.79 -16.22 11.48
CA CYS A 79 -9.76 -15.48 12.30
C CYS A 79 -11.08 -15.22 11.56
N LEU A 80 -11.03 -14.93 10.25
CA LEU A 80 -12.23 -14.76 9.43
C LEU A 80 -13.06 -16.04 9.41
N TRP A 81 -12.44 -17.19 9.15
CA TRP A 81 -13.16 -18.47 9.10
C TRP A 81 -13.80 -18.85 10.44
N GLN A 82 -13.17 -18.48 11.56
CA GLN A 82 -13.77 -18.65 12.88
C GLN A 82 -15.00 -17.76 13.07
N ALA A 83 -14.93 -16.48 12.65
CA ALA A 83 -16.06 -15.56 12.72
C ALA A 83 -17.23 -16.03 11.85
N LEU A 84 -16.94 -16.44 10.60
CA LEU A 84 -17.92 -17.00 9.67
C LEU A 84 -18.56 -18.30 10.21
N SER A 85 -17.83 -19.11 10.97
CA SER A 85 -18.40 -20.34 11.53
C SER A 85 -19.34 -20.09 12.72
N SER A 86 -19.32 -18.89 13.30
CA SER A 86 -20.00 -18.59 14.55
C SER A 86 -21.23 -17.69 14.38
N SER A 87 -21.29 -16.88 13.32
CA SER A 87 -22.33 -15.85 13.18
C SER A 87 -22.48 -15.36 11.74
N SER A 88 -23.60 -14.69 11.46
CA SER A 88 -23.73 -13.82 10.29
C SER A 88 -22.71 -12.69 10.35
N CYS A 89 -22.13 -12.32 9.21
CA CYS A 89 -20.94 -11.48 9.20
C CYS A 89 -20.90 -10.50 8.03
N VAL A 90 -20.40 -9.29 8.29
CA VAL A 90 -20.07 -8.29 7.27
C VAL A 90 -18.55 -8.24 7.15
N VAL A 91 -18.02 -8.85 6.11
CA VAL A 91 -16.59 -8.92 5.80
C VAL A 91 -16.20 -7.72 4.95
N GLN A 92 -15.45 -6.80 5.53
CA GLN A 92 -15.05 -5.55 4.88
C GLN A 92 -13.54 -5.45 4.72
N GLY A 93 -13.07 -4.72 3.71
CA GLY A 93 -11.66 -4.38 3.60
C GLY A 93 -11.27 -3.93 2.21
N PRO A 94 -10.02 -3.53 1.97
CA PRO A 94 -9.57 -3.06 0.67
C PRO A 94 -9.76 -4.11 -0.45
N PRO A 95 -9.90 -3.69 -1.71
CA PRO A 95 -9.92 -4.61 -2.83
C PRO A 95 -8.58 -5.36 -2.92
N GLY A 96 -8.63 -6.62 -3.33
CA GLY A 96 -7.42 -7.42 -3.56
C GLY A 96 -6.77 -8.05 -2.32
N VAL A 97 -7.37 -7.94 -1.13
CA VAL A 97 -6.85 -8.61 0.08
C VAL A 97 -7.22 -10.10 0.22
N GLY A 98 -8.04 -10.62 -0.69
CA GLY A 98 -8.41 -12.05 -0.74
C GLY A 98 -9.77 -12.43 -0.12
N LYS A 99 -10.61 -11.47 0.26
CA LYS A 99 -11.88 -11.72 0.99
C LYS A 99 -12.78 -12.75 0.32
N SER A 100 -13.19 -12.51 -0.93
CA SER A 100 -14.14 -13.39 -1.64
C SER A 100 -13.58 -14.81 -1.80
N THR A 101 -12.28 -14.93 -2.09
CA THR A 101 -11.57 -16.21 -2.18
C THR A 101 -11.54 -16.94 -0.83
N ALA A 102 -11.27 -16.22 0.27
CA ALA A 102 -11.26 -16.78 1.62
C ALA A 102 -12.65 -17.24 2.06
N VAL A 103 -13.70 -16.44 1.83
CA VAL A 103 -15.09 -16.79 2.16
C VAL A 103 -15.55 -17.99 1.33
N TRP A 104 -15.22 -18.04 0.04
CA TRP A 104 -15.54 -19.20 -0.81
C TRP A 104 -14.84 -20.47 -0.32
N SER A 105 -13.54 -20.39 0.00
CA SER A 105 -12.80 -21.54 0.52
C SER A 105 -13.42 -22.09 1.81
N TRP A 106 -13.75 -21.21 2.75
CA TRP A 106 -14.49 -21.58 3.97
C TRP A 106 -15.85 -22.21 3.65
N LEU A 107 -16.60 -21.64 2.72
CA LEU A 107 -17.92 -22.15 2.35
C LEU A 107 -17.86 -23.58 1.84
N ILE A 108 -16.98 -23.85 0.86
CA ILE A 108 -16.83 -25.19 0.27
C ILE A 108 -16.46 -26.21 1.33
N ALA A 109 -15.60 -25.81 2.24
CA ALA A 109 -15.16 -26.64 3.33
C ALA A 109 -16.29 -26.88 4.34
N ARG A 110 -17.06 -25.84 4.71
CA ARG A 110 -18.22 -25.93 5.60
C ARG A 110 -19.29 -26.86 5.04
N LEU A 111 -19.56 -26.78 3.74
CA LEU A 111 -20.55 -27.64 3.07
C LEU A 111 -20.27 -29.14 3.24
N LYS A 112 -19.02 -29.57 3.35
CA LYS A 112 -18.67 -30.98 3.54
C LYS A 112 -19.10 -31.57 4.88
N VAL A 113 -19.33 -30.71 5.88
CA VAL A 113 -19.74 -31.10 7.23
C VAL A 113 -21.18 -30.70 7.54
N MET A 114 -21.92 -30.14 6.57
CA MET A 114 -23.32 -29.78 6.73
C MET A 114 -24.25 -30.98 6.53
N GLU A 115 -25.46 -30.89 7.08
CA GLU A 115 -26.47 -31.92 6.92
C GLU A 115 -26.86 -32.12 5.45
N LEU A 116 -27.12 -33.37 5.08
CA LEU A 116 -27.61 -33.74 3.74
C LEU A 116 -28.86 -32.93 3.39
N ASN A 117 -28.91 -32.44 2.14
CA ASN A 117 -29.94 -31.54 1.60
C ASN A 117 -29.87 -30.07 2.05
N SER A 118 -28.86 -29.67 2.84
CA SER A 118 -28.61 -28.25 3.08
C SER A 118 -28.34 -27.52 1.76
N ARG A 119 -28.89 -26.31 1.63
CA ARG A 119 -28.70 -25.45 0.46
C ARG A 119 -28.01 -24.17 0.88
N VAL A 120 -27.07 -23.72 0.06
CA VAL A 120 -26.38 -22.45 0.24
C VAL A 120 -26.54 -21.61 -1.03
N LEU A 121 -26.76 -20.32 -0.86
CA LEU A 121 -26.81 -19.35 -1.94
C LEU A 121 -25.53 -18.52 -1.96
N TRP A 122 -24.87 -18.46 -3.12
CA TRP A 122 -23.80 -17.51 -3.42
C TRP A 122 -24.24 -16.53 -4.48
N CYS A 123 -24.22 -15.23 -4.16
CA CYS A 123 -24.51 -14.14 -5.08
C CYS A 123 -23.25 -13.29 -5.29
N HIS A 124 -22.72 -13.23 -6.51
CA HIS A 124 -21.59 -12.38 -6.86
C HIS A 124 -22.03 -11.18 -7.71
N PHE A 125 -22.01 -9.99 -7.10
CA PHE A 125 -22.36 -8.73 -7.75
C PHE A 125 -21.13 -8.10 -8.42
N ARG A 126 -21.12 -8.17 -9.75
CA ARG A 126 -20.06 -7.57 -10.56
C ARG A 126 -20.26 -6.05 -10.71
N PRO A 127 -19.15 -5.27 -10.80
CA PRO A 127 -19.20 -3.86 -11.18
C PRO A 127 -19.87 -3.64 -12.54
N TYR A 128 -19.55 -4.54 -13.47
CA TYR A 128 -19.97 -4.50 -14.86
C TYR A 128 -20.42 -5.89 -15.28
N GLY A 129 -21.48 -5.96 -16.08
CA GLY A 129 -22.05 -7.22 -16.56
C GLY A 129 -23.04 -7.87 -15.59
N ALA A 130 -23.45 -9.09 -15.92
CA ALA A 130 -24.43 -9.84 -15.14
C ALA A 130 -23.83 -10.34 -13.82
N SER A 131 -24.60 -10.21 -12.74
CA SER A 131 -24.30 -10.84 -11.46
C SER A 131 -24.48 -12.36 -11.56
N THR A 132 -23.71 -13.12 -10.78
CA THR A 132 -23.79 -14.58 -10.73
C THR A 132 -24.58 -15.00 -9.50
N TYR A 133 -25.53 -15.93 -9.65
CA TYR A 133 -26.28 -16.50 -8.54
C TYR A 133 -26.13 -18.02 -8.63
N VAL A 134 -25.57 -18.65 -7.61
CA VAL A 134 -25.34 -20.09 -7.57
C VAL A 134 -25.94 -20.65 -6.30
N VAL A 135 -26.83 -21.62 -6.48
CA VAL A 135 -27.31 -22.48 -5.40
C VAL A 135 -26.40 -23.70 -5.33
N ILE A 136 -25.88 -23.96 -4.15
CA ILE A 136 -24.99 -25.08 -3.86
C ILE A 136 -25.73 -26.04 -2.93
N SER A 137 -25.77 -27.31 -3.30
CA SER A 137 -26.36 -28.36 -2.47
C SER A 137 -25.44 -29.56 -2.32
N VAL A 138 -25.50 -30.19 -1.15
CA VAL A 138 -24.76 -31.43 -0.85
C VAL A 138 -25.65 -32.61 -1.20
N GLN A 139 -25.21 -33.44 -2.16
CA GLN A 139 -25.86 -34.69 -2.54
C GLN A 139 -24.93 -35.87 -2.27
N GLY A 140 -25.07 -36.49 -1.10
CA GLY A 140 -24.11 -37.51 -0.64
C GLY A 140 -22.76 -36.85 -0.33
N GLU A 141 -21.69 -37.33 -0.97
CA GLU A 141 -20.35 -36.74 -0.83
C GLU A 141 -20.02 -35.68 -1.90
N GLU A 142 -20.91 -35.46 -2.88
CA GLU A 142 -20.68 -34.53 -3.98
C GLU A 142 -21.39 -33.18 -3.80
N LEU A 143 -20.73 -32.12 -4.27
CA LEU A 143 -21.29 -30.78 -4.34
C LEU A 143 -21.93 -30.53 -5.70
N THR A 144 -23.18 -30.08 -5.68
CA THR A 144 -23.94 -29.71 -6.87
C THR A 144 -24.07 -28.19 -6.97
N PHE A 145 -23.84 -27.64 -8.16
CA PHE A 145 -23.84 -26.20 -8.42
C PHE A 145 -24.91 -25.87 -9.46
N VAL A 146 -25.90 -25.06 -9.09
CA VAL A 146 -27.00 -24.65 -9.97
C VAL A 146 -26.98 -23.14 -10.14
N THR A 147 -26.65 -22.66 -11.33
CA THR A 147 -26.77 -21.25 -11.68
C THR A 147 -28.25 -20.88 -11.81
N SER A 148 -28.68 -19.84 -11.11
CA SER A 148 -30.08 -19.39 -11.10
C SER A 148 -30.21 -17.92 -11.49
N LYS A 149 -31.46 -17.51 -11.71
CA LYS A 149 -31.86 -16.09 -11.81
C LYS A 149 -32.45 -15.66 -10.47
N PRO A 150 -32.37 -14.37 -10.11
CA PRO A 150 -32.94 -13.85 -8.87
C PRO A 150 -34.40 -14.25 -8.66
N SER A 151 -35.22 -14.17 -9.72
CA SER A 151 -36.66 -14.48 -9.71
C SER A 151 -37.02 -15.95 -9.53
N ASN A 152 -36.03 -16.82 -9.35
CA ASN A 152 -36.23 -18.26 -9.14
C ASN A 152 -35.65 -18.72 -7.80
N LEU A 153 -35.10 -17.82 -6.98
CA LEU A 153 -34.41 -18.19 -5.74
C LEU A 153 -35.39 -18.67 -4.65
N ASP A 154 -36.59 -18.10 -4.62
CA ASP A 154 -37.73 -18.50 -3.80
C ASP A 154 -38.09 -19.99 -3.96
N LYS A 155 -37.95 -20.53 -5.18
CA LYS A 155 -38.26 -21.93 -5.51
C LYS A 155 -37.33 -22.93 -4.83
N PHE A 156 -36.19 -22.49 -4.31
CA PHE A 156 -35.26 -23.35 -3.59
C PHE A 156 -35.56 -23.45 -2.09
N GLY A 157 -36.57 -22.72 -1.59
CA GLY A 157 -36.94 -22.72 -0.18
C GLY A 157 -35.86 -22.11 0.71
N LYS A 158 -35.75 -22.63 1.94
CA LYS A 158 -34.82 -22.12 2.94
C LYS A 158 -33.35 -22.43 2.61
N PHE A 159 -32.49 -21.44 2.80
CA PHE A 159 -31.03 -21.56 2.69
C PHE A 159 -30.38 -21.62 4.07
N ALA A 160 -29.47 -22.56 4.27
CA ALA A 160 -28.70 -22.59 5.51
C ALA A 160 -27.71 -21.39 5.58
N ILE A 161 -27.14 -21.00 4.44
CA ILE A 161 -26.22 -19.86 4.35
C ILE A 161 -26.53 -19.08 3.07
N CYS A 162 -26.56 -17.75 3.16
CA CYS A 162 -26.60 -16.83 2.03
C CYS A 162 -25.35 -15.96 2.04
N ILE A 163 -24.63 -15.89 0.91
CA ILE A 163 -23.45 -15.06 0.75
C ILE A 163 -23.71 -14.03 -0.34
N MET A 164 -23.57 -12.75 0.01
CA MET A 164 -23.63 -11.61 -0.89
C MET A 164 -22.22 -11.07 -1.08
N ASP A 165 -21.57 -11.42 -2.19
CA ASP A 165 -20.23 -10.97 -2.55
C ASP A 165 -20.25 -9.81 -3.54
N GLY A 166 -19.34 -8.84 -3.35
CA GLY A 166 -19.30 -7.63 -4.18
C GLY A 166 -20.35 -6.58 -3.80
N VAL A 167 -20.77 -6.56 -2.53
CA VAL A 167 -21.70 -5.55 -1.98
C VAL A 167 -21.05 -4.16 -2.07
N ARG A 168 -21.81 -3.15 -2.49
CA ARG A 168 -21.39 -1.75 -2.67
C ARG A 168 -22.52 -0.82 -2.28
N GLN A 169 -22.22 0.45 -2.06
CA GLN A 169 -23.28 1.44 -1.82
C GLN A 169 -24.29 1.49 -2.97
N SER A 170 -23.83 1.40 -4.21
CA SER A 170 -24.66 1.52 -5.41
C SER A 170 -25.62 0.34 -5.65
N ASN A 171 -25.44 -0.79 -4.98
CA ASN A 171 -26.31 -1.97 -5.13
C ASN A 171 -26.95 -2.40 -3.80
N HIS A 172 -26.76 -1.63 -2.73
CA HIS A 172 -27.25 -1.94 -1.39
C HIS A 172 -28.77 -2.14 -1.35
N GLU A 173 -29.55 -1.23 -1.92
CA GLU A 173 -31.02 -1.35 -1.96
C GLU A 173 -31.49 -2.61 -2.70
N LYS A 174 -30.82 -2.95 -3.81
CA LYS A 174 -31.12 -4.16 -4.58
C LYS A 174 -30.80 -5.42 -3.77
N ILE A 175 -29.70 -5.40 -3.01
CA ILE A 175 -29.31 -6.54 -2.17
C ILE A 175 -30.27 -6.69 -1.00
N ASN A 176 -30.69 -5.59 -0.37
CA ASN A 176 -31.68 -5.63 0.71
C ASN A 176 -33.00 -6.21 0.23
N GLY A 177 -33.54 -5.71 -0.89
CA GLY A 177 -34.77 -6.27 -1.45
C GLY A 177 -34.65 -7.75 -1.80
N LEU A 178 -33.47 -8.21 -2.23
CA LEU A 178 -33.22 -9.64 -2.42
C LEU A 178 -33.19 -10.40 -1.08
N CYS A 179 -32.53 -9.87 -0.05
CA CYS A 179 -32.44 -10.50 1.27
C CYS A 179 -33.81 -10.60 1.95
N ASP A 180 -34.69 -9.62 1.77
CA ASP A 180 -36.03 -9.59 2.36
C ASP A 180 -36.92 -10.75 1.83
N ASP A 181 -36.68 -11.18 0.60
CA ASP A 181 -37.42 -12.26 -0.07
C ASP A 181 -36.84 -13.67 0.21
N LEU A 182 -35.68 -13.76 0.89
CA LEU A 182 -34.98 -15.03 1.13
C LEU A 182 -35.20 -15.52 2.56
N ASP A 183 -35.53 -16.81 2.69
CA ASP A 183 -35.52 -17.51 3.98
C ASP A 183 -34.12 -18.09 4.22
N TYR A 184 -33.43 -17.66 5.27
CA TYR A 184 -32.07 -18.12 5.59
C TYR A 184 -31.76 -18.21 7.08
N ASP A 185 -30.82 -19.09 7.45
CA ASP A 185 -30.29 -19.18 8.82
C ASP A 185 -29.09 -18.25 9.06
N GLN A 186 -28.21 -18.11 8.07
CA GLN A 186 -26.99 -17.31 8.18
C GLN A 186 -26.80 -16.43 6.93
N MET A 187 -26.33 -15.20 7.14
CA MET A 187 -26.00 -14.25 6.07
C MET A 187 -24.56 -13.76 6.18
N VAL A 188 -23.86 -13.70 5.05
CA VAL A 188 -22.51 -13.16 4.96
C VAL A 188 -22.44 -12.15 3.84
N TRP A 189 -22.02 -10.92 4.17
CA TRP A 189 -21.79 -9.88 3.18
C TRP A 189 -20.30 -9.66 2.99
N VAL A 190 -19.84 -9.60 1.74
CA VAL A 190 -18.44 -9.36 1.40
C VAL A 190 -18.35 -8.08 0.60
N SER A 191 -17.74 -7.04 1.20
CA SER A 191 -17.63 -5.71 0.57
C SER A 191 -16.20 -5.21 0.46
N SER A 192 -15.86 -4.69 -0.73
CA SER A 192 -14.64 -3.92 -0.95
C SER A 192 -14.79 -2.43 -0.58
N GLN A 193 -15.98 -2.03 -0.15
CA GLN A 193 -16.27 -0.67 0.31
C GLN A 193 -16.62 -0.74 1.80
N GLN A 194 -16.31 0.31 2.54
CA GLN A 194 -16.81 0.47 3.90
C GLN A 194 -18.29 0.82 3.79
N ILE A 195 -19.13 -0.20 3.74
CA ILE A 195 -20.58 -0.01 3.82
C ILE A 195 -20.86 0.35 5.26
N VAL A 196 -21.43 1.53 5.48
CA VAL A 196 -21.83 1.95 6.81
C VAL A 196 -23.15 1.27 7.12
N ILE A 197 -23.07 0.22 7.93
CA ILE A 197 -24.23 -0.35 8.59
C ILE A 197 -24.14 0.15 10.03
N ALA A 198 -25.21 0.79 10.51
CA ALA A 198 -25.23 1.30 11.88
C ALA A 198 -24.97 0.14 12.85
N ALA A 199 -24.10 0.37 13.85
CA ALA A 199 -23.71 -0.68 14.80
C ALA A 199 -24.94 -1.22 15.53
N GLU A 200 -25.93 -0.36 15.81
CA GLU A 200 -27.20 -0.73 16.41
C GLU A 200 -27.97 -1.75 15.55
N ILE A 201 -27.94 -1.61 14.23
CA ILE A 201 -28.58 -2.56 13.31
C ILE A 201 -27.83 -3.89 13.30
N LEU A 202 -26.49 -3.86 13.31
CA LEU A 202 -25.70 -5.08 13.40
C LEU A 202 -25.95 -5.81 14.72
N ASP A 203 -26.00 -5.08 15.83
CA ASP A 203 -26.29 -5.63 17.16
C ASP A 203 -27.71 -6.21 17.24
N GLU A 204 -28.71 -5.52 16.69
CA GLU A 204 -30.09 -6.00 16.59
C GLU A 204 -30.20 -7.30 15.78
N LEU A 205 -29.42 -7.41 14.69
CA LEU A 205 -29.38 -8.60 13.84
C LEU A 205 -28.44 -9.69 14.38
N GLY A 206 -27.63 -9.40 15.40
CA GLY A 206 -26.58 -10.29 15.90
C GLY A 206 -25.46 -10.54 14.89
N TRP A 207 -25.20 -9.60 13.97
CA TRP A 207 -24.17 -9.70 12.94
C TRP A 207 -22.84 -9.14 13.43
N VAL A 208 -21.74 -9.79 13.03
CA VAL A 208 -20.39 -9.34 13.38
C VAL A 208 -19.72 -8.66 12.19
N GLU A 209 -19.12 -7.50 12.40
CA GLU A 209 -18.24 -6.89 11.40
C GLU A 209 -16.83 -7.49 11.49
N PHE A 210 -16.31 -7.95 10.35
CA PHE A 210 -14.95 -8.49 10.26
C PHE A 210 -14.09 -7.66 9.29
N PRO A 211 -13.14 -6.86 9.81
CA PRO A 211 -12.23 -6.10 8.97
C PRO A 211 -11.05 -6.97 8.46
N CYS A 212 -10.94 -7.10 7.15
CA CYS A 212 -9.79 -7.69 6.48
C CYS A 212 -8.70 -6.64 6.22
N SER A 213 -7.51 -6.89 6.75
CA SER A 213 -6.34 -6.04 6.54
C SER A 213 -5.70 -6.20 5.16
N SER A 214 -5.06 -5.14 4.70
CA SER A 214 -4.06 -5.13 3.62
C SER A 214 -2.91 -6.09 3.92
N TRP A 215 -2.19 -6.51 2.88
CA TRP A 215 -1.04 -7.38 2.99
C TRP A 215 0.16 -6.62 3.55
N THR A 216 0.81 -7.19 4.56
CA THR A 216 2.08 -6.68 5.09
C THR A 216 3.25 -7.08 4.19
N PRO A 217 4.38 -6.36 4.23
CA PRO A 217 5.58 -6.75 3.48
C PRO A 217 6.02 -8.19 3.76
N LYS A 218 5.93 -8.63 5.03
CA LYS A 218 6.26 -10.00 5.43
C LYS A 218 5.36 -11.06 4.75
N GLU A 219 4.06 -10.78 4.66
CA GLU A 219 3.10 -11.69 4.00
C GLU A 219 3.36 -11.74 2.48
N VAL A 220 3.69 -10.60 1.86
CA VAL A 220 4.08 -10.51 0.45
C VAL A 220 5.32 -11.38 0.17
N ASP A 221 6.37 -11.22 0.97
CA ASP A 221 7.62 -11.98 0.80
C ASP A 221 7.41 -13.48 1.02
N SER A 222 6.61 -13.84 2.02
CA SER A 222 6.29 -15.25 2.33
C SER A 222 5.51 -15.90 1.18
N TYR A 223 4.50 -15.22 0.64
CA TYR A 223 3.74 -15.75 -0.49
C TYR A 223 4.60 -15.82 -1.77
N ALA A 224 5.39 -14.78 -2.05
CA ALA A 224 6.32 -14.76 -3.18
C ALA A 224 7.29 -15.96 -3.15
N THR A 225 7.76 -16.34 -1.97
CA THR A 225 8.64 -17.50 -1.79
C THR A 225 7.97 -18.81 -2.22
N SER A 226 6.67 -18.97 -1.91
CA SER A 226 5.87 -20.16 -2.22
C SER A 226 5.50 -20.36 -3.70
N MET A 227 5.72 -19.35 -4.55
CA MET A 227 5.36 -19.42 -5.97
C MET A 227 6.24 -20.41 -6.75
N SER A 228 5.67 -21.04 -7.77
CA SER A 228 6.42 -21.93 -8.67
C SER A 228 7.45 -21.16 -9.52
N ALA A 229 8.46 -21.86 -10.03
CA ALA A 229 9.51 -21.26 -10.86
C ALA A 229 8.94 -20.63 -12.13
N GLU A 230 7.90 -21.23 -12.73
CA GLU A 230 7.23 -20.74 -13.93
C GLU A 230 6.52 -19.41 -13.66
N VAL A 231 5.82 -19.31 -12.52
CA VAL A 231 5.12 -18.08 -12.13
C VAL A 231 6.12 -16.97 -11.79
N LYS A 232 7.23 -17.32 -11.13
CA LYS A 232 8.33 -16.37 -10.86
C LYS A 232 8.93 -15.83 -12.16
N ALA A 233 9.26 -16.71 -13.11
CA ALA A 233 9.80 -16.32 -14.41
C ALA A 233 8.82 -15.45 -15.21
N ALA A 234 7.54 -15.81 -15.24
CA ALA A 234 6.50 -15.01 -15.89
C ALA A 234 6.34 -13.61 -15.26
N THR A 235 6.44 -13.52 -13.92
CA THR A 235 6.37 -12.25 -13.20
C THR A 235 7.55 -11.34 -13.52
N VAL A 236 8.76 -11.90 -13.67
CA VAL A 236 9.96 -11.14 -14.06
C VAL A 236 9.83 -10.64 -15.50
N ALA A 237 9.37 -11.49 -16.42
CA ALA A 237 9.15 -11.10 -17.81
C ALA A 237 8.11 -9.98 -17.95
N ASP A 238 6.96 -10.13 -17.28
CA ASP A 238 5.89 -9.11 -17.20
C ASP A 238 6.42 -7.76 -16.68
N PHE A 239 7.24 -7.79 -15.62
CA PHE A 239 7.83 -6.58 -15.06
C PHE A 239 8.78 -5.91 -16.05
N LYS A 240 9.69 -6.65 -16.70
CA LYS A 240 10.62 -6.10 -17.69
C LYS A 240 9.89 -5.48 -18.87
N GLU A 241 8.86 -6.14 -19.39
CA GLU A 241 8.05 -5.62 -20.49
C GLU A 241 7.39 -4.29 -20.11
N ALA A 242 6.66 -4.27 -18.98
CA ALA A 242 5.93 -3.07 -18.56
C ALA A 242 6.83 -1.89 -18.15
N MET A 243 8.05 -2.19 -17.69
CA MET A 243 9.02 -1.18 -17.25
C MET A 243 10.04 -0.83 -18.33
N THR A 244 9.87 -1.30 -19.57
CA THR A 244 10.79 -1.02 -20.67
C THR A 244 11.01 0.49 -20.82
N GLY A 245 12.26 0.92 -20.69
CA GLY A 245 12.66 2.31 -20.79
C GLY A 245 12.36 3.18 -19.55
N ARG A 246 11.96 2.57 -18.43
CA ARG A 246 11.91 3.15 -17.06
C ARG A 246 12.89 2.47 -16.09
N ILE A 247 13.46 1.34 -16.49
CA ILE A 247 14.49 0.59 -15.76
C ILE A 247 15.59 0.20 -16.73
N ASP A 248 16.78 -0.11 -16.19
CA ASP A 248 17.88 -0.65 -16.98
C ASP A 248 17.53 -2.02 -17.60
N ASP A 249 18.22 -2.39 -18.68
CA ASP A 249 17.96 -3.64 -19.42
C ASP A 249 18.68 -4.86 -18.80
N ARG A 250 18.96 -4.82 -17.48
CA ARG A 250 19.67 -5.91 -16.81
C ARG A 250 18.73 -7.07 -16.47
N ASP A 251 19.32 -8.20 -16.13
CA ASP A 251 18.57 -9.31 -15.55
C ASP A 251 18.23 -9.02 -14.08
N TYR A 252 16.92 -9.04 -13.80
CA TYR A 252 16.38 -8.86 -12.47
C TYR A 252 16.09 -10.22 -11.83
N LEU A 253 16.50 -10.37 -10.58
CA LEU A 253 16.06 -11.48 -9.75
C LEU A 253 14.58 -11.30 -9.38
N PHE A 254 13.86 -12.40 -9.17
CA PHE A 254 12.45 -12.35 -8.81
C PHE A 254 12.20 -11.54 -7.53
N GLU A 255 13.07 -11.68 -6.54
CA GLU A 255 13.00 -10.97 -5.27
C GLU A 255 13.17 -9.45 -5.46
N GLU A 256 14.03 -9.02 -6.40
CA GLU A 256 14.17 -7.60 -6.77
C GLU A 256 12.88 -7.09 -7.43
N VAL A 257 12.26 -7.89 -8.30
CA VAL A 257 10.97 -7.54 -8.94
C VAL A 257 9.86 -7.42 -7.90
N VAL A 258 9.78 -8.32 -6.92
CA VAL A 258 8.81 -8.23 -5.83
C VAL A 258 9.04 -6.98 -4.98
N GLY A 259 10.30 -6.67 -4.64
CA GLY A 259 10.65 -5.43 -3.94
C GLY A 259 10.24 -4.17 -4.73
N ASN A 260 10.45 -4.17 -6.05
CA ASN A 260 10.01 -3.09 -6.92
C ASN A 260 8.48 -2.99 -6.99
N LYS A 261 7.77 -4.09 -7.25
CA LYS A 261 6.29 -4.13 -7.26
C LYS A 261 5.69 -3.66 -5.94
N SER A 262 6.31 -4.01 -4.80
CA SER A 262 5.88 -3.57 -3.47
C SER A 262 5.90 -2.04 -3.32
N TRP A 263 6.83 -1.35 -3.99
CA TRP A 263 6.83 0.11 -4.00
C TRP A 263 5.66 0.70 -4.81
N PHE A 264 5.26 0.05 -5.91
CA PHE A 264 4.13 0.48 -6.74
C PHE A 264 2.78 0.16 -6.11
N PHE A 265 2.64 -1.01 -5.49
CA PHE A 265 1.34 -1.60 -5.17
C PHE A 265 1.16 -1.99 -3.70
N GLY A 266 2.27 -2.05 -2.95
CA GLY A 266 2.35 -2.38 -1.53
C GLY A 266 1.35 -3.42 -1.05
N GLY A 267 0.36 -3.00 -0.27
CA GLY A 267 -0.52 -3.90 0.48
C GLY A 267 -1.64 -4.60 -0.31
N SER A 268 -1.62 -4.58 -1.65
CA SER A 268 -2.64 -5.18 -2.51
C SER A 268 -2.13 -6.42 -3.25
N ALA A 269 -2.50 -7.62 -2.80
CA ALA A 269 -2.11 -8.86 -3.48
C ALA A 269 -2.65 -8.96 -4.91
N ARG A 270 -3.81 -8.36 -5.20
CA ARG A 270 -4.33 -8.29 -6.57
C ARG A 270 -3.36 -7.56 -7.50
N TYR A 271 -2.81 -6.43 -7.07
CA TYR A 271 -1.87 -5.66 -7.88
C TYR A 271 -0.47 -6.30 -7.90
N MET A 272 -0.05 -6.90 -6.78
CA MET A 272 1.23 -7.59 -6.69
C MET A 272 1.29 -8.86 -7.56
N PHE A 273 0.24 -9.68 -7.54
CA PHE A 273 0.28 -11.06 -8.06
C PHE A 273 -0.90 -11.43 -8.96
N GLY A 274 -2.01 -10.69 -8.89
CA GLY A 274 -3.24 -11.03 -9.61
C GLY A 274 -3.37 -10.44 -11.03
N LEU A 275 -2.63 -9.36 -11.30
CA LEU A 275 -2.63 -8.61 -12.55
C LEU A 275 -1.22 -8.51 -13.13
N THR A 276 -1.13 -8.26 -14.43
CA THR A 276 0.11 -7.85 -15.08
C THR A 276 0.53 -6.47 -14.55
N MET A 277 1.83 -6.16 -14.60
CA MET A 277 2.37 -4.87 -14.14
C MET A 277 1.69 -3.71 -14.86
N ALA A 278 1.50 -3.82 -16.19
CA ALA A 278 0.82 -2.80 -16.99
C ALA A 278 -0.66 -2.62 -16.59
N GLN A 279 -1.40 -3.72 -16.37
CA GLN A 279 -2.79 -3.66 -15.92
C GLN A 279 -2.92 -3.02 -14.54
N ALA A 280 -2.02 -3.38 -13.61
CA ALA A 280 -2.04 -2.85 -12.26
C ALA A 280 -1.71 -1.34 -12.23
N LEU A 281 -0.71 -0.89 -13.00
CA LEU A 281 -0.40 0.53 -13.17
C LEU A 281 -1.60 1.29 -13.75
N GLN A 282 -2.15 0.80 -14.86
CA GLN A 282 -3.29 1.45 -15.53
C GLN A 282 -4.51 1.55 -14.60
N ASP A 283 -4.85 0.48 -13.87
CA ASP A 283 -5.98 0.48 -12.93
C ASP A 283 -5.75 1.51 -11.81
N MET A 284 -4.55 1.52 -11.21
CA MET A 284 -4.18 2.46 -10.15
C MET A 284 -4.22 3.92 -10.63
N GLU A 285 -3.60 4.24 -11.76
CA GLU A 285 -3.61 5.58 -12.36
C GLU A 285 -5.05 6.01 -12.69
N SER A 286 -5.89 5.09 -13.19
CA SER A 286 -7.31 5.37 -13.45
C SER A 286 -8.09 5.73 -12.17
N HIS A 287 -7.70 5.17 -11.03
CA HIS A 287 -8.30 5.48 -9.73
C HIS A 287 -7.79 6.81 -9.17
N VAL A 288 -6.49 7.07 -9.25
CA VAL A 288 -5.91 8.35 -8.82
C VAL A 288 -6.42 9.52 -9.68
N SER A 289 -6.59 9.32 -10.99
CA SER A 289 -7.12 10.33 -11.90
C SER A 289 -8.56 10.76 -11.59
N LYS A 290 -9.33 10.00 -10.80
CA LYS A 290 -10.67 10.39 -10.34
C LYS A 290 -10.66 11.30 -9.09
N ILE A 291 -9.51 11.42 -8.43
CA ILE A 291 -9.37 12.18 -7.19
C ILE A 291 -9.05 13.63 -7.53
N ASN A 292 -10.00 14.52 -7.34
CA ASN A 292 -9.80 15.96 -7.55
C ASN A 292 -9.55 16.72 -6.24
N ASP A 293 -9.80 16.06 -5.11
CA ASP A 293 -9.67 16.61 -3.77
C ASP A 293 -9.00 15.57 -2.86
N VAL A 294 -7.73 15.80 -2.54
CA VAL A 294 -6.94 14.92 -1.68
C VAL A 294 -7.38 15.02 -0.22
N GLU A 295 -7.94 16.16 0.19
CA GLU A 295 -8.46 16.30 1.54
C GLU A 295 -9.65 15.35 1.76
N GLN A 296 -10.49 15.11 0.75
CA GLN A 296 -11.55 14.10 0.84
C GLN A 296 -11.04 12.66 0.93
N VAL A 297 -9.89 12.35 0.33
CA VAL A 297 -9.23 11.04 0.46
C VAL A 297 -8.84 10.78 1.92
N PHE A 298 -8.24 11.79 2.56
CA PHE A 298 -7.73 11.72 3.93
C PHE A 298 -8.79 11.87 5.02
N ARG A 299 -9.74 12.81 4.87
CA ARG A 299 -10.85 13.01 5.81
C ARG A 299 -11.77 11.81 5.90
N GLY A 300 -11.75 10.98 4.86
CA GLY A 300 -12.30 9.67 4.95
C GLY A 300 -13.80 9.57 5.11
N LEU A 301 -14.53 10.62 4.74
CA LEU A 301 -15.98 10.67 4.81
C LEU A 301 -16.55 9.47 4.05
N THR A 302 -17.16 8.56 4.80
CA THR A 302 -17.48 7.19 4.39
C THR A 302 -18.41 7.12 3.17
N GLY A 303 -19.22 8.17 2.95
CA GLY A 303 -20.06 8.34 1.75
C GLY A 303 -19.33 8.87 0.51
N SER A 304 -18.31 9.72 0.68
CA SER A 304 -17.55 10.31 -0.45
C SER A 304 -16.53 9.32 -1.04
N ARG A 305 -16.07 8.36 -0.24
CA ARG A 305 -15.08 7.33 -0.63
C ARG A 305 -15.59 6.36 -1.69
N GLY A 306 -16.87 5.98 -1.62
CA GLY A 306 -17.52 5.11 -2.60
C GLY A 306 -17.64 5.75 -3.98
N LEU A 307 -17.88 7.06 -4.03
CA LEU A 307 -18.01 7.86 -5.26
C LEU A 307 -16.65 8.12 -5.92
N LEU A 308 -15.61 8.39 -5.13
CA LEU A 308 -14.27 8.74 -5.64
C LEU A 308 -13.36 7.53 -5.91
N SER A 309 -13.86 6.29 -5.79
CA SER A 309 -13.07 5.05 -5.96
C SER A 309 -11.82 4.94 -5.07
N VAL A 310 -11.82 5.65 -3.95
CA VAL A 310 -10.64 5.82 -3.07
C VAL A 310 -10.20 4.51 -2.42
N ASN A 311 -11.11 3.55 -2.30
CA ASN A 311 -10.83 2.27 -1.64
C ASN A 311 -9.77 1.44 -2.38
N HIS A 312 -9.51 1.70 -3.67
CA HIS A 312 -8.45 1.03 -4.42
C HIS A 312 -7.04 1.53 -4.08
N ILE A 313 -6.93 2.69 -3.44
CA ILE A 313 -5.65 3.31 -3.10
C ILE A 313 -5.40 3.40 -1.59
N ILE A 314 -6.39 3.04 -0.76
CA ILE A 314 -6.30 3.04 0.71
C ILE A 314 -6.00 1.64 1.24
N SER A 315 -5.10 1.55 2.21
CA SER A 315 -4.78 0.36 2.97
C SER A 315 -5.40 0.37 4.36
N HIS A 316 -5.61 -0.82 4.92
CA HIS A 316 -5.95 -1.03 6.32
C HIS A 316 -4.95 -2.01 6.94
N PHE A 317 -4.00 -1.54 7.74
CA PHE A 317 -2.99 -2.41 8.35
C PHE A 317 -3.41 -2.84 9.76
N PRO A 318 -2.99 -4.03 10.24
CA PRO A 318 -3.27 -4.45 11.62
C PRO A 318 -2.67 -3.46 12.63
N GLY A 319 -3.43 -3.12 13.68
CA GLY A 319 -2.96 -2.25 14.76
C GLY A 319 -3.09 -0.74 14.50
N THR A 320 -3.61 -0.32 13.35
CA THR A 320 -3.87 1.09 13.01
C THR A 320 -5.37 1.41 13.11
N GLU A 321 -6.01 1.06 14.23
CA GLU A 321 -7.46 1.24 14.43
C GLU A 321 -7.86 2.70 14.13
N ASN A 322 -8.73 2.89 13.14
CA ASN A 322 -9.21 4.18 12.59
C ASN A 322 -8.24 5.00 11.74
N GLU A 323 -7.03 4.50 11.46
CA GLU A 323 -6.06 5.20 10.60
C GLU A 323 -5.96 4.56 9.22
N PHE A 324 -6.18 5.37 8.20
CA PHE A 324 -6.10 4.97 6.80
C PHE A 324 -4.74 5.35 6.22
N GLY A 325 -3.98 4.34 5.82
CA GLY A 325 -2.76 4.53 5.01
C GLY A 325 -3.07 4.47 3.52
N LEU A 326 -2.11 4.86 2.68
CA LEU A 326 -2.14 4.52 1.26
C LEU A 326 -1.55 3.12 1.04
N ILE A 327 -2.06 2.38 0.04
CA ILE A 327 -1.56 1.03 -0.24
C ILE A 327 -0.10 1.02 -0.70
N SER A 328 0.43 2.11 -1.23
CA SER A 328 1.81 2.20 -1.71
C SER A 328 2.36 3.63 -1.71
N PRO A 329 3.70 3.81 -1.62
CA PRO A 329 4.35 5.09 -1.84
C PRO A 329 4.05 5.71 -3.21
N TYR A 330 3.96 4.91 -4.27
CA TYR A 330 3.71 5.41 -5.62
C TYR A 330 2.40 6.22 -5.76
N ILE A 331 1.37 5.89 -4.97
CA ILE A 331 0.14 6.70 -4.98
C ILE A 331 0.39 8.12 -4.50
N ILE A 332 1.29 8.30 -3.53
CA ILE A 332 1.64 9.64 -3.08
C ILE A 332 2.29 10.42 -4.23
N GLU A 333 3.14 9.79 -5.04
CA GLU A 333 3.73 10.40 -6.24
C GLU A 333 2.63 10.89 -7.19
N LEU A 334 1.69 9.99 -7.52
CA LEU A 334 0.60 10.30 -8.44
C LEU A 334 -0.31 11.42 -7.91
N LEU A 335 -0.61 11.40 -6.61
CA LEU A 335 -1.41 12.45 -5.97
C LEU A 335 -0.65 13.78 -5.94
N SER A 336 0.63 13.78 -5.61
CA SER A 336 1.46 14.99 -5.56
C SER A 336 1.62 15.61 -6.95
N ALA A 337 1.84 14.79 -7.98
CA ALA A 337 1.87 15.24 -9.36
C ALA A 337 0.55 15.88 -9.80
N LYS A 338 -0.58 15.40 -9.26
CA LYS A 338 -1.93 15.84 -9.64
C LYS A 338 -2.40 17.10 -8.91
N VAL A 339 -2.25 17.16 -7.59
CA VAL A 339 -2.82 18.24 -6.75
C VAL A 339 -1.76 19.16 -6.12
N GLY A 340 -0.47 18.91 -6.38
CA GLY A 340 0.64 19.77 -5.96
C GLY A 340 0.73 19.93 -4.44
N PHE A 341 0.98 21.15 -3.99
CA PHE A 341 1.21 21.46 -2.57
C PHE A 341 0.09 21.07 -1.62
N ALA A 342 -1.16 21.10 -2.07
CA ALA A 342 -2.30 20.75 -1.20
C ALA A 342 -2.18 19.30 -0.69
N ALA A 343 -1.71 18.38 -1.54
CA ALA A 343 -1.39 17.02 -1.15
C ALA A 343 -0.29 16.96 -0.10
N ILE A 344 0.84 17.63 -0.36
CA ILE A 344 2.04 17.56 0.48
C ILE A 344 1.75 18.07 1.89
N LYS A 345 1.03 19.20 2.00
CA LYS A 345 0.57 19.72 3.30
C LYS A 345 -0.32 18.72 4.03
N MET A 346 -1.18 17.99 3.32
CA MET A 346 -2.03 16.97 3.92
C MET A 346 -1.24 15.73 4.35
N PHE A 347 -0.29 15.27 3.55
CA PHE A 347 0.58 14.15 3.90
C PHE A 347 1.33 14.42 5.21
N TYR A 348 1.97 15.58 5.36
CA TYR A 348 2.63 15.97 6.61
C TYR A 348 1.73 16.05 7.85
N ARG A 349 0.42 16.25 7.66
CA ARG A 349 -0.58 16.31 8.74
C ARG A 349 -1.14 14.93 9.09
N SER A 350 -0.98 13.93 8.23
CA SER A 350 -1.52 12.59 8.47
C SER A 350 -0.71 11.84 9.53
N SER A 351 -1.41 11.13 10.41
CA SER A 351 -0.80 10.25 11.43
C SER A 351 0.06 9.16 10.80
N TRP A 352 -0.37 8.63 9.65
CA TRP A 352 0.37 7.62 8.90
C TRP A 352 1.77 8.08 8.50
N VAL A 353 1.89 9.30 7.97
CA VAL A 353 3.20 9.88 7.61
C VAL A 353 4.00 10.20 8.86
N GLN A 354 3.37 10.75 9.90
CA GLN A 354 4.04 11.09 11.17
C GLN A 354 4.55 9.85 11.93
N GLY A 355 3.84 8.72 11.83
CA GLY A 355 4.20 7.45 12.44
C GLY A 355 5.14 6.58 11.59
N ASN A 356 5.41 6.96 10.34
CA ASN A 356 6.24 6.18 9.42
C ASN A 356 7.41 7.01 8.88
N PRO A 357 8.61 6.93 9.50
CA PRO A 357 9.79 7.68 9.09
C PRO A 357 10.19 7.49 7.62
N SER A 358 9.96 6.29 7.06
CA SER A 358 10.27 6.00 5.65
C SER A 358 9.36 6.78 4.71
N VAL A 359 8.07 6.86 5.02
CA VAL A 359 7.10 7.63 4.23
C VAL A 359 7.34 9.13 4.41
N HIS A 360 7.66 9.56 5.64
CA HIS A 360 7.98 10.95 5.94
C HIS A 360 9.18 11.47 5.12
N ARG A 361 10.18 10.62 4.89
CA ARG A 361 11.30 10.93 3.99
C ARG A 361 10.83 11.18 2.54
N PHE A 362 9.98 10.31 1.99
CA PHE A 362 9.45 10.49 0.62
C PHE A 362 8.62 11.77 0.48
N VAL A 363 7.81 12.09 1.50
CA VAL A 363 7.03 13.35 1.51
C VAL A 363 7.95 14.57 1.51
N PHE A 364 9.10 14.51 2.18
CA PHE A 364 10.09 15.58 2.16
C PHE A 364 10.81 15.71 0.83
N GLU A 365 11.21 14.60 0.21
CA GLU A 365 11.74 14.60 -1.16
C GLU A 365 10.75 15.29 -2.12
N TRP A 366 9.45 14.96 -2.03
CA TRP A 366 8.42 15.58 -2.87
C TRP A 366 8.19 17.06 -2.59
N ASP A 367 8.25 17.50 -1.33
CA ASP A 367 8.16 18.92 -0.99
C ASP A 367 9.21 19.72 -1.76
N LEU A 368 10.47 19.25 -1.78
CA LEU A 368 11.57 19.93 -2.48
C LEU A 368 11.35 20.01 -3.99
N PHE A 369 10.99 18.91 -4.66
CA PHE A 369 10.73 18.93 -6.10
C PHE A 369 9.49 19.75 -6.47
N THR A 370 8.45 19.74 -5.63
CA THR A 370 7.24 20.54 -5.87
C THR A 370 7.54 22.03 -5.69
N GLN A 371 8.40 22.41 -4.75
CA GLN A 371 8.96 23.77 -4.63
C GLN A 371 9.69 24.19 -5.90
N VAL A 372 10.57 23.34 -6.42
CA VAL A 372 11.28 23.59 -7.69
C VAL A 372 10.27 23.79 -8.83
N LYS A 373 9.33 22.86 -9.00
CA LYS A 373 8.37 22.88 -10.11
C LYS A 373 7.46 24.11 -10.11
N GLN A 374 7.07 24.59 -8.94
CA GLN A 374 6.17 25.75 -8.82
C GLN A 374 6.90 27.08 -8.87
N HIS A 375 8.08 27.18 -8.24
CA HIS A 375 8.78 28.44 -8.06
C HIS A 375 9.94 28.65 -9.02
N GLY A 376 10.33 27.62 -9.79
CA GLY A 376 11.54 27.64 -10.61
C GLY A 376 12.81 27.81 -9.77
N GLN A 377 12.73 27.56 -8.46
CA GLN A 377 13.87 27.70 -7.55
C GLN A 377 13.68 26.91 -6.27
N LEU A 378 14.79 26.52 -5.65
CA LEU A 378 14.86 25.97 -4.30
C LEU A 378 15.75 26.84 -3.42
N ARG A 379 15.21 27.33 -2.30
CA ARG A 379 15.95 28.16 -1.34
C ARG A 379 16.47 27.29 -0.20
N LEU A 380 17.77 27.33 0.02
CA LEU A 380 18.48 26.48 0.95
C LEU A 380 19.37 27.32 1.88
N SER A 381 19.56 26.90 3.12
CA SER A 381 20.45 27.58 4.07
C SER A 381 21.62 26.67 4.44
N SER A 382 22.84 27.20 4.59
CA SER A 382 24.00 26.43 5.07
C SER A 382 24.54 26.99 6.39
N THR A 383 25.17 26.13 7.19
CA THR A 383 25.91 26.50 8.41
C THR A 383 27.44 26.40 8.27
N GLU A 384 27.95 25.82 7.18
CA GLU A 384 29.39 25.47 7.08
C GLU A 384 30.33 26.68 6.93
N GLU A 385 29.82 27.86 6.54
CA GLU A 385 30.61 29.11 6.42
C GLU A 385 29.89 30.36 6.99
N GLY A 386 29.02 30.16 7.98
CA GLY A 386 28.04 31.16 8.44
C GLY A 386 26.72 31.03 7.67
N PRO A 387 25.62 31.68 8.12
CA PRO A 387 24.32 31.58 7.47
C PRO A 387 24.40 32.19 6.07
N ARG A 388 24.63 31.33 5.07
CA ARG A 388 24.52 31.68 3.65
C ARG A 388 23.29 31.01 3.11
N ASP A 389 22.33 31.83 2.71
CA ASP A 389 21.21 31.38 1.91
C ASP A 389 21.69 31.18 0.47
N THR A 390 21.59 29.95 0.00
CA THR A 390 21.84 29.57 -1.39
C THR A 390 20.49 29.41 -2.08
N THR A 391 20.37 29.91 -3.31
CA THR A 391 19.20 29.65 -4.15
C THR A 391 19.64 28.85 -5.36
N TRP A 392 19.04 27.68 -5.54
CA TRP A 392 19.14 26.91 -6.77
C TRP A 392 18.02 27.35 -7.69
N THR A 393 18.35 28.10 -8.74
CA THR A 393 17.40 28.41 -9.81
C THR A 393 17.28 27.20 -10.72
N VAL A 394 16.09 26.88 -11.19
CA VAL A 394 15.84 25.72 -12.07
C VAL A 394 15.05 26.20 -13.28
N GLU A 395 15.68 26.12 -14.45
CA GLU A 395 15.07 26.46 -15.73
C GLU A 395 14.31 25.27 -16.32
N GLU A 396 14.85 24.07 -16.15
CA GLU A 396 14.23 22.82 -16.59
C GLU A 396 14.27 21.75 -15.49
N ASP A 397 13.14 21.08 -15.31
CA ASP A 397 13.01 19.86 -14.49
C ASP A 397 12.76 18.68 -15.43
N ILE A 398 13.71 17.75 -15.49
CA ILE A 398 13.72 16.64 -16.46
C ILE A 398 14.00 15.31 -15.77
N THR A 399 13.58 14.23 -16.42
CA THR A 399 13.93 12.87 -15.96
C THR A 399 15.40 12.57 -16.23
N LEU A 400 15.98 11.65 -15.45
CA LEU A 400 17.31 11.11 -15.71
C LEU A 400 17.43 10.64 -17.16
N LYS A 401 16.49 9.86 -17.69
CA LYS A 401 16.46 9.47 -19.11
C LYS A 401 16.57 10.64 -20.07
N SER A 402 15.78 11.70 -19.87
CA SER A 402 15.78 12.89 -20.73
C SER A 402 17.15 13.59 -20.68
N PHE A 403 17.68 13.78 -19.47
CA PHE A 403 19.03 14.32 -19.27
C PHE A 403 20.08 13.48 -20.01
N LEU A 404 19.97 12.16 -19.84
CA LEU A 404 20.80 11.17 -20.48
C LEU A 404 20.64 11.18 -22.02
N THR A 405 19.49 11.52 -22.59
CA THR A 405 19.36 11.65 -24.05
C THR A 405 19.86 12.99 -24.60
N GLY A 406 20.35 13.89 -23.75
CA GLY A 406 20.90 15.18 -24.18
C GLY A 406 19.84 16.15 -24.71
N THR A 407 18.59 16.01 -24.27
CA THR A 407 17.46 16.80 -24.80
C THR A 407 17.37 18.22 -24.24
N SER A 408 18.14 18.53 -23.19
CA SER A 408 18.12 19.83 -22.51
C SER A 408 19.34 20.66 -22.86
N THR A 409 19.12 21.96 -23.05
CA THR A 409 20.17 22.97 -23.26
C THR A 409 20.20 24.01 -22.13
N ALA A 410 19.36 23.84 -21.12
CA ALA A 410 19.24 24.77 -20.00
C ALA A 410 20.53 24.84 -19.18
N ALA A 411 20.83 26.04 -18.67
CA ALA A 411 22.01 26.28 -17.86
C ALA A 411 21.83 25.80 -16.43
N HIS A 412 20.57 25.67 -15.96
CA HIS A 412 20.22 25.24 -14.63
C HIS A 412 19.13 24.16 -14.69
N ILE A 413 19.51 22.91 -14.43
CA ILE A 413 18.66 21.75 -14.61
C ILE A 413 18.49 21.02 -13.28
N MET A 414 17.25 20.68 -12.93
CA MET A 414 16.95 19.68 -11.92
C MET A 414 16.69 18.35 -12.63
N VAL A 415 17.40 17.29 -12.22
CA VAL A 415 17.23 15.95 -12.76
C VAL A 415 16.58 15.07 -11.71
N CYS A 416 15.34 14.66 -11.98
CA CYS A 416 14.61 13.69 -11.19
C CYS A 416 15.06 12.26 -11.53
N PRO A 417 15.32 11.39 -10.54
CA PRO A 417 15.53 9.97 -10.81
C PRO A 417 14.26 9.34 -11.39
N GLU A 418 14.41 8.26 -12.17
CA GLU A 418 13.27 7.53 -12.76
C GLU A 418 12.40 6.81 -11.71
N LYS A 419 12.97 6.57 -10.53
CA LYS A 419 12.31 5.98 -9.37
C LYS A 419 12.66 6.81 -8.12
N TRP A 420 11.63 7.23 -7.40
CA TRP A 420 11.78 7.83 -6.06
C TRP A 420 12.19 6.71 -5.08
N ASN A 421 13.23 6.94 -4.26
CA ASN A 421 14.06 5.90 -3.63
C ASN A 421 15.13 5.28 -4.56
N HIS A 422 15.75 6.09 -5.42
CA HIS A 422 16.96 5.65 -6.10
C HIS A 422 18.05 5.43 -5.02
N PRO A 423 18.66 4.23 -4.92
CA PRO A 423 19.56 3.91 -3.82
C PRO A 423 20.78 4.83 -3.69
N GLU A 424 21.11 5.58 -4.74
CA GLU A 424 22.33 6.38 -4.94
C GLU A 424 22.16 7.87 -4.54
N TYR A 425 21.05 8.50 -4.90
CA TYR A 425 20.75 9.93 -4.70
C TYR A 425 19.23 10.19 -4.81
N ASP A 426 18.71 11.25 -4.20
CA ASP A 426 17.29 11.62 -4.30
C ASP A 426 17.03 12.61 -5.46
N GLY A 427 18.03 13.41 -5.86
CA GLY A 427 18.02 14.18 -7.12
C GLY A 427 19.40 14.69 -7.54
N LEU A 428 19.51 15.24 -8.75
CA LEU A 428 20.71 15.96 -9.21
C LEU A 428 20.34 17.39 -9.58
N TYR A 429 21.16 18.35 -9.16
CA TYR A 429 21.09 19.72 -9.63
C TYR A 429 22.35 20.04 -10.43
N ILE A 430 22.16 20.45 -11.69
CA ILE A 430 23.25 20.72 -12.63
C ILE A 430 23.19 22.19 -12.98
N HIS A 431 24.32 22.89 -12.82
CA HIS A 431 24.39 24.28 -13.20
C HIS A 431 25.73 24.68 -13.79
N THR A 432 25.76 25.75 -14.57
CA THR A 432 26.99 26.44 -14.95
C THR A 432 27.23 27.62 -14.00
N ASN A 433 28.39 27.67 -13.35
CA ASN A 433 28.72 28.76 -12.43
C ASN A 433 29.10 30.05 -13.20
N GLN A 434 29.35 31.15 -12.48
CA GLN A 434 29.69 32.44 -13.09
C GLN A 434 31.01 32.43 -13.90
N GLN A 435 31.87 31.42 -13.67
CA GLN A 435 33.14 31.24 -14.37
C GLN A 435 32.99 30.37 -15.62
N GLY A 436 31.78 29.88 -15.91
CA GLY A 436 31.50 29.00 -17.05
C GLY A 436 31.75 27.53 -16.76
N GLU A 437 32.10 27.17 -15.51
CA GLU A 437 32.35 25.78 -15.12
C GLU A 437 31.03 25.06 -14.86
N ARG A 438 30.91 23.82 -15.33
CA ARG A 438 29.74 22.98 -15.17
C ARG A 438 29.86 22.18 -13.88
N GLU A 439 28.96 22.45 -12.95
CA GLU A 439 28.90 21.79 -11.65
C GLU A 439 27.71 20.83 -11.57
N MET A 440 27.91 19.69 -10.91
CA MET A 440 26.84 18.76 -10.53
C MET A 440 26.74 18.66 -9.02
N VAL A 441 25.54 18.78 -8.49
CA VAL A 441 25.20 18.56 -7.10
C VAL A 441 24.27 17.36 -7.02
N ALA A 442 24.79 16.21 -6.61
CA ALA A 442 23.96 15.09 -6.21
C ALA A 442 23.43 15.36 -4.80
N TRP A 443 22.14 15.19 -4.56
CA TRP A 443 21.57 15.50 -3.25
C TRP A 443 20.68 14.38 -2.70
N ASN A 444 20.70 14.26 -1.37
CA ASN A 444 19.81 13.40 -0.60
C ASN A 444 18.99 14.23 0.37
N ALA A 445 17.67 14.07 0.34
CA ALA A 445 16.81 14.64 1.35
C ALA A 445 16.71 13.71 2.55
N SER A 446 16.97 14.24 3.74
CA SER A 446 16.87 13.48 4.97
C SER A 446 16.27 14.30 6.09
N GLU A 447 15.31 13.70 6.78
CA GLU A 447 14.80 14.27 8.02
C GLU A 447 15.35 13.58 9.28
N ALA A 448 16.13 12.50 9.12
CA ALA A 448 16.77 11.84 10.23
C ALA A 448 17.89 12.71 10.79
N VAL A 449 18.16 12.62 12.10
CA VAL A 449 19.29 13.32 12.74
C VAL A 449 20.64 12.70 12.34
N LYS A 450 20.63 11.47 11.82
CA LYS A 450 21.83 10.75 11.39
C LYS A 450 21.55 9.96 10.13
N HIS A 451 22.46 10.04 9.15
CA HIS A 451 22.33 9.30 7.90
C HIS A 451 23.45 8.26 7.74
N THR A 452 23.08 7.03 7.37
CA THR A 452 24.01 5.97 6.95
C THR A 452 24.24 6.08 5.44
N GLY A 453 24.82 7.20 4.99
CA GLY A 453 25.05 7.43 3.56
C GLY A 453 26.21 6.58 3.04
N SER A 454 25.97 5.78 2.00
CA SER A 454 27.02 5.10 1.24
C SER A 454 27.22 5.82 -0.08
N VAL A 455 28.46 6.23 -0.33
CA VAL A 455 28.87 7.08 -1.46
C VAL A 455 29.41 6.24 -2.61
N THR A 456 29.62 4.95 -2.34
CA THR A 456 29.91 3.90 -3.31
C THR A 456 28.82 3.79 -4.39
N LYS A 457 27.63 4.34 -4.12
CA LYS A 457 26.48 4.28 -5.04
C LYS A 457 26.48 5.42 -6.07
N LEU A 458 26.71 6.68 -5.66
CA LEU A 458 26.95 7.80 -6.60
C LEU A 458 28.09 7.49 -7.59
N ARG A 459 29.06 6.70 -7.14
CA ARG A 459 30.18 6.22 -7.97
C ARG A 459 29.73 5.57 -9.27
N LEU A 460 28.74 4.66 -9.20
CA LEU A 460 28.28 3.90 -10.36
C LEU A 460 27.65 4.83 -11.41
N LEU A 461 26.80 5.76 -10.96
CA LEU A 461 26.22 6.78 -11.82
C LEU A 461 27.29 7.62 -12.54
N LEU A 462 28.29 8.10 -11.82
CA LEU A 462 29.37 8.90 -12.40
C LEU A 462 30.19 8.11 -13.42
N GLN A 463 30.42 6.82 -13.17
CA GLN A 463 31.06 5.93 -14.13
C GLN A 463 30.20 5.75 -15.39
N ASP A 464 28.89 5.56 -15.22
CA ASP A 464 27.97 5.41 -16.34
C ASP A 464 27.84 6.69 -17.17
N LEU A 465 27.88 7.87 -16.53
CA LEU A 465 27.92 9.17 -17.20
C LEU A 465 29.22 9.36 -17.99
N GLY A 466 30.37 8.97 -17.42
CA GLY A 466 31.68 9.09 -18.05
C GLY A 466 31.96 8.08 -19.16
N ASN A 467 31.32 6.90 -19.12
CA ASN A 467 31.53 5.81 -20.08
C ASN A 467 30.57 5.84 -21.29
N ARG A 468 29.81 6.92 -21.48
CA ARG A 468 28.75 6.97 -22.48
C ARG A 468 29.25 7.00 -23.93
N LEU A 469 28.63 6.15 -24.74
CA LEU A 469 28.74 6.10 -26.20
C LEU A 469 27.59 6.89 -26.86
N PRO A 470 27.83 7.56 -28.01
CA PRO A 470 29.09 7.55 -28.73
C PRO A 470 30.12 8.43 -28.02
N ALA A 471 31.38 8.02 -28.12
CA ALA A 471 32.56 8.62 -27.48
C ALA A 471 32.83 10.09 -27.88
N ASP A 472 31.92 10.71 -28.63
CA ASP A 472 32.05 12.03 -29.25
C ASP A 472 31.44 13.16 -28.42
N ASN A 473 30.72 12.87 -27.31
CA ASN A 473 30.21 13.92 -26.42
C ASN A 473 30.06 13.46 -24.95
N PRO A 474 31.17 13.15 -24.24
CA PRO A 474 31.11 12.81 -22.82
C PRO A 474 30.52 13.97 -22.00
N ILE A 475 29.62 13.65 -21.06
CA ILE A 475 29.12 14.64 -20.10
C ILE A 475 30.22 14.83 -19.04
N VAL A 476 30.99 15.91 -19.19
CA VAL A 476 32.04 16.28 -18.26
C VAL A 476 31.53 17.35 -17.30
N PHE A 477 31.89 17.22 -16.03
CA PHE A 477 31.65 18.21 -14.99
C PHE A 477 33.01 18.66 -14.44
N ASP A 478 33.17 19.95 -14.24
CA ASP A 478 34.36 20.54 -13.63
C ASP A 478 34.38 20.28 -12.12
N LYS A 479 33.19 20.21 -11.51
CA LYS A 479 33.02 19.96 -10.07
C LYS A 479 31.80 19.09 -9.80
N VAL A 480 31.96 18.16 -8.86
CA VAL A 480 30.85 17.35 -8.33
C VAL A 480 30.77 17.50 -6.82
N ARG A 481 29.56 17.71 -6.29
CA ARG A 481 29.27 17.81 -4.86
C ARG A 481 28.22 16.79 -4.45
N PHE A 482 28.25 16.36 -3.20
CA PHE A 482 27.14 15.61 -2.60
C PHE A 482 26.59 16.36 -1.40
N VAL A 483 25.31 16.66 -1.46
CA VAL A 483 24.62 17.48 -0.47
C VAL A 483 23.59 16.65 0.27
N PHE A 484 23.54 16.78 1.59
CA PHE A 484 22.36 16.38 2.35
C PHE A 484 21.46 17.59 2.55
N ILE A 485 20.24 17.53 2.01
CA ILE A 485 19.20 18.52 2.27
C ILE A 485 18.39 18.04 3.46
N VAL A 486 18.32 18.83 4.52
CA VAL A 486 17.61 18.49 5.76
C VAL A 486 16.61 19.59 6.11
N PRO A 487 15.59 19.36 6.95
CA PRO A 487 14.77 20.44 7.46
C PRO A 487 15.63 21.53 8.11
N THR A 488 15.33 22.81 7.89
CA THR A 488 16.12 23.94 8.40
C THR A 488 16.40 23.84 9.91
N GLU A 489 15.42 23.36 10.68
CA GLU A 489 15.53 23.11 12.12
C GLU A 489 16.55 22.01 12.50
N ASN A 490 16.87 21.12 11.56
CA ASN A 490 17.74 19.97 11.79
C ASN A 490 19.20 20.22 11.36
N ILE A 491 19.51 21.33 10.67
CA ILE A 491 20.87 21.59 10.13
C ILE A 491 21.93 21.48 11.23
N GLY A 492 21.69 22.10 12.38
CA GLY A 492 22.67 22.17 13.48
C GLY A 492 22.87 20.86 14.25
N VAL A 493 21.95 19.89 14.10
CA VAL A 493 22.00 18.60 14.81
C VAL A 493 22.29 17.42 13.88
N PHE A 494 22.23 17.63 12.56
CA PHE A 494 22.41 16.56 11.59
C PHE A 494 23.85 16.03 11.60
N GLN A 495 23.96 14.72 11.76
CA GLN A 495 25.21 13.99 11.75
C GLN A 495 25.41 13.36 10.37
N LEU A 496 26.41 13.87 9.65
CA LEU A 496 26.94 13.22 8.46
C LEU A 496 27.38 11.76 8.77
N PRO A 497 27.53 10.91 7.73
CA PRO A 497 28.08 9.57 7.88
C PRO A 497 29.40 9.56 8.69
N ASN A 498 29.72 8.47 9.38
CA ASN A 498 30.91 8.41 10.23
C ASN A 498 32.20 8.70 9.43
N ASP A 499 33.26 9.12 10.12
CA ASP A 499 34.50 9.58 9.47
C ASP A 499 35.17 8.51 8.62
N SER A 500 34.99 7.22 8.95
CA SER A 500 35.47 6.11 8.12
C SER A 500 34.75 6.05 6.76
N ALA A 501 33.43 6.18 6.74
CA ALA A 501 32.63 6.24 5.51
C ALA A 501 32.93 7.50 4.70
N LYS A 502 33.07 8.66 5.36
CA LYS A 502 33.50 9.91 4.71
C LYS A 502 34.90 9.80 4.12
N LEU A 503 35.85 9.17 4.82
CA LEU A 503 37.23 9.02 4.36
C LEU A 503 37.32 8.03 3.19
N MET A 504 36.64 6.88 3.26
CA MET A 504 36.55 5.94 2.13
C MET A 504 35.95 6.61 0.90
N ALA A 505 34.85 7.35 1.08
CA ALA A 505 34.24 8.12 0.02
C ALA A 505 35.18 9.20 -0.52
N ARG A 506 35.77 10.03 0.35
CA ARG A 506 36.69 11.10 -0.04
C ARG A 506 37.89 10.55 -0.81
N ASN A 507 38.47 9.44 -0.38
CA ASN A 507 39.59 8.80 -1.08
C ASN A 507 39.18 8.26 -2.47
N GLN A 508 37.97 7.70 -2.60
CA GLN A 508 37.43 7.25 -3.88
C GLN A 508 37.00 8.41 -4.80
N LEU A 509 36.63 9.54 -4.23
CA LEU A 509 36.04 10.67 -4.94
C LEU A 509 37.07 11.77 -5.30
N MET A 510 38.18 11.87 -4.55
CA MET A 510 39.31 12.76 -4.86
C MET A 510 39.99 12.40 -6.17
N SER A 511 39.97 11.13 -6.59
CA SER A 511 40.42 10.74 -7.93
C SER A 511 39.54 11.33 -9.04
N TRP A 512 38.35 11.83 -8.71
CA TRP A 512 37.31 12.30 -9.64
C TRP A 512 36.87 13.76 -9.35
N HIS A 513 37.71 14.56 -8.68
CA HIS A 513 37.50 16.01 -8.46
C HIS A 513 36.22 16.39 -7.67
N PHE A 514 35.76 15.50 -6.81
CA PHE A 514 34.60 15.76 -5.96
C PHE A 514 34.98 16.60 -4.73
N SER A 515 34.17 17.61 -4.40
CA SER A 515 34.53 18.60 -3.37
C SER A 515 34.31 18.16 -1.92
N GLY A 516 33.45 17.17 -1.66
CA GLY A 516 33.16 16.68 -0.32
C GLY A 516 31.66 16.53 -0.02
N PHE A 517 31.33 16.33 1.25
CA PHE A 517 29.94 16.34 1.75
C PHE A 517 29.63 17.73 2.26
N GLU A 518 28.47 18.25 1.88
CA GLU A 518 27.93 19.52 2.37
C GLU A 518 26.53 19.24 2.97
N ILE A 519 26.15 19.97 4.02
CA ILE A 519 24.77 19.93 4.56
C ILE A 519 24.09 21.26 4.22
N LEU A 520 22.92 21.17 3.59
CA LEU A 520 22.04 22.29 3.33
C LEU A 520 20.69 22.07 4.03
N GLY A 521 20.04 23.16 4.42
CA GLY A 521 18.71 23.17 5.02
C GLY A 521 17.65 23.60 4.02
N GLY A 522 16.64 22.78 3.82
CA GLY A 522 15.42 23.11 3.08
C GLY A 522 14.30 23.52 4.02
N LYS A 523 13.63 24.64 3.69
CA LYS A 523 12.43 25.05 4.43
C LYS A 523 11.27 24.13 4.04
N ARG A 524 10.66 23.45 5.01
CA ARG A 524 9.40 22.75 4.80
C ARG A 524 8.31 23.77 4.48
N THR A 525 7.42 23.47 3.54
CA THR A 525 6.24 24.31 3.29
C THR A 525 5.11 24.08 4.32
N ARG A 526 5.50 23.85 5.59
CA ARG A 526 4.59 23.61 6.72
C ARG A 526 3.89 24.89 7.22
N GLU A 527 4.31 26.06 6.74
CA GLU A 527 3.79 27.36 7.17
C GLU A 527 2.80 27.89 6.13
N ASP A 528 1.51 27.70 6.41
CA ASP A 528 0.59 28.79 6.75
C ASP A 528 -0.69 28.15 7.29
N ASN A 529 -1.18 28.73 8.39
CA ASN A 529 -2.34 28.28 9.18
C ASN A 529 -3.59 28.04 8.34
#